data_AF-A0A556SCD9-F1
#
_entry.id   AF-A0A556SCD9-F1
#
_cell.length_a   1.000
_cell.length_b   1.000
_cell.length_c   1.000
_cell.angle_alpha   90.00
_cell.angle_beta   90.00
_cell.angle_gamma   90.00
#
_symmetry.space_group_name_H-M   'P 1'
#
loop_
_entity.id
_entity.type
_entity.pdbx_description
1 polymer ?
#
loop_
_entity_poly.entity_id
_entity_poly.type
_entity_poly.pdbx_seq_one_letter_code
_entity_poly.pdbx_strand_id
1 'polypeptide(L)'
;MSIKDFYKIQKEVENRSWRHQPTKPVLPCLGNEFIAIRGKIERIDKEVEKAGFEIESYEHVKKSIQKMHEGAKIGAILGTLRGQYGLTGGAYVEPLSRKANFVNVQINNEIYRGWVGDCPFEAGDEVEVVVEWQNDHYELYAIAKPDERIISVCPNCFRGRWAYFFYTFPRAIITLLIISLVMTGFYIHYNDLDSVLTLNKEYKRYISFSTFFFGSVTTLGLYMAIKDSLTTKVKIAEQIFKALNLEKLTRIDLRKKTNRKVRRLKRQGTYQLNSLKPKIILLTWMNDNYLFYY
;
A
#
# COMPACT_ATOMS: atom_id res chain seq x y z
N MET A 1 50.87 8.30 7.08
CA MET A 1 49.43 8.53 7.39
C MET A 1 49.33 8.86 8.87
N SER A 2 48.77 10.02 9.25
CA SER A 2 48.69 10.39 10.67
C SER A 2 47.59 9.63 11.40
N ILE A 3 47.70 9.48 12.73
CA ILE A 3 46.66 8.85 13.56
C ILE A 3 45.32 9.57 13.37
N LYS A 4 45.32 10.91 13.24
CA LYS A 4 44.09 11.68 12.95
C LYS A 4 43.48 11.31 11.60
N ASP A 5 44.29 11.08 10.58
CA ASP A 5 43.79 10.70 9.24
C ASP A 5 43.24 9.27 9.25
N PHE A 6 43.87 8.36 10.00
CA PHE A 6 43.36 7.01 10.21
C PHE A 6 42.01 7.02 10.95
N TYR A 7 41.89 7.77 12.04
CA TYR A 7 40.61 7.94 12.74
C TYR A 7 39.53 8.57 11.86
N LYS A 8 39.90 9.54 11.01
CA LYS A 8 38.97 10.17 10.08
C LYS A 8 38.49 9.18 9.02
N ILE A 9 39.40 8.40 8.43
CA ILE A 9 39.09 7.36 7.44
C ILE A 9 38.28 6.24 8.08
N GLN A 10 38.63 5.78 9.28
CA GLN A 10 37.87 4.76 9.99
C GLN A 10 36.45 5.25 10.31
N LYS A 11 36.29 6.49 10.79
CA LYS A 11 34.97 7.08 11.03
C LYS A 11 34.18 7.31 9.76
N GLU A 12 34.85 7.60 8.64
CA GLU A 12 34.22 7.76 7.32
C GLU A 12 33.82 6.40 6.72
N VAL A 13 34.63 5.36 6.88
CA VAL A 13 34.33 3.98 6.49
C VAL A 13 33.23 3.40 7.37
N GLU A 14 33.29 3.59 8.68
CA GLU A 14 32.23 3.22 9.62
C GLU A 14 30.93 3.93 9.23
N ASN A 15 30.97 5.25 8.97
CA ASN A 15 29.84 6.05 8.46
C ASN A 15 29.30 5.58 7.11
N ARG A 16 30.13 5.01 6.23
CA ARG A 16 29.70 4.44 4.94
C ARG A 16 29.23 2.99 5.06
N SER A 17 29.72 2.24 6.04
CA SER A 17 29.47 0.80 6.19
C SER A 17 28.11 0.46 6.82
N TRP A 18 27.57 1.35 7.65
CA TRP A 18 26.24 1.15 8.25
C TRP A 18 25.10 1.53 7.30
N ARG A 19 25.37 2.36 6.29
CA ARG A 19 24.40 2.77 5.27
C ARG A 19 24.35 1.72 4.17
N HIS A 20 23.19 1.10 4.02
CA HIS A 20 22.93 0.20 2.92
C HIS A 20 22.22 0.93 1.79
N GLN A 21 22.59 0.60 0.56
CA GLN A 21 21.86 1.09 -0.61
C GLN A 21 20.43 0.56 -0.61
N PRO A 22 19.48 1.31 -1.18
CA PRO A 22 18.09 0.90 -1.30
C PRO A 22 17.98 -0.46 -1.99
N THR A 23 17.42 -1.43 -1.25
CA THR A 23 17.08 -2.75 -1.78
C THR A 23 15.67 -2.73 -2.36
N LYS A 24 15.27 -3.73 -3.14
CA LYS A 24 13.86 -3.85 -3.54
C LYS A 24 12.99 -4.10 -2.30
N PRO A 25 11.75 -3.57 -2.25
CA PRO A 25 10.83 -3.86 -1.14
C PRO A 25 10.59 -5.36 -0.95
N VAL A 26 10.72 -5.84 0.29
CA VAL A 26 10.47 -7.23 0.65
C VAL A 26 8.98 -7.44 0.89
N LEU A 27 8.25 -7.79 -0.16
CA LEU A 27 6.81 -8.01 -0.13
C LEU A 27 6.44 -9.25 -0.97
N PRO A 28 5.59 -10.17 -0.48
CA PRO A 28 5.06 -10.26 0.89
C PRO A 28 6.17 -10.50 1.92
N CYS A 29 5.85 -10.32 3.20
CA CYS A 29 6.75 -10.68 4.30
C CYS A 29 7.07 -12.18 4.25
N LEU A 30 8.31 -12.55 4.58
CA LEU A 30 8.76 -13.94 4.50
C LEU A 30 8.35 -14.74 5.73
N GLY A 31 8.35 -14.10 6.89
CA GLY A 31 7.97 -14.66 8.17
C GLY A 31 6.54 -14.34 8.60
N ASN A 32 6.27 -14.69 9.86
CA ASN A 32 4.96 -14.56 10.50
C ASN A 32 4.99 -13.77 11.82
N GLU A 33 6.17 -13.35 12.27
CA GLU A 33 6.36 -12.68 13.55
C GLU A 33 7.12 -11.38 13.36
N PHE A 34 6.42 -10.29 13.64
CA PHE A 34 6.99 -8.95 13.65
C PHE A 34 7.22 -8.58 15.10
N ILE A 35 8.37 -7.96 15.37
CA ILE A 35 8.72 -7.45 16.69
C ILE A 35 8.77 -5.92 16.63
N ALA A 36 8.29 -5.29 17.70
CA ALA A 36 8.42 -3.86 17.91
C ALA A 36 9.60 -3.61 18.85
N ILE A 37 10.59 -2.88 18.37
CA ILE A 37 11.80 -2.55 19.13
C ILE A 37 11.72 -1.07 19.46
N ARG A 38 11.68 -0.76 20.76
CA ARG A 38 11.64 0.61 21.25
C ARG A 38 13.05 1.09 21.55
N GLY A 39 13.35 2.32 21.14
CA GLY A 39 14.55 3.01 21.57
C GLY A 39 14.75 4.35 20.89
N LYS A 40 15.85 4.98 21.27
CA LYS A 40 16.27 6.28 20.71
C LYS A 40 16.97 6.08 19.39
N ILE A 41 16.60 6.87 18.39
CA ILE A 41 17.33 6.92 17.12
C ILE A 41 18.73 7.47 17.38
N GLU A 42 19.75 6.64 17.23
CA GLU A 42 21.16 7.06 17.28
C GLU A 42 21.56 7.74 15.96
N ARG A 43 21.19 7.11 14.85
CA ARG A 43 21.43 7.60 13.48
C ARG A 43 20.26 7.19 12.59
N ILE A 44 19.93 8.05 11.64
CA ILE A 44 18.95 7.75 10.60
C ILE A 44 19.41 8.33 9.27
N ASP A 45 19.29 7.53 8.22
CA ASP A 45 19.56 7.91 6.84
C ASP A 45 18.32 7.61 6.01
N LYS A 46 17.94 8.55 5.14
CA LYS A 46 16.65 8.56 4.45
C LYS A 46 16.89 8.86 2.97
N GLU A 47 16.64 7.87 2.12
CA GLU A 47 16.77 8.02 0.67
C GLU A 47 15.39 7.93 0.01
N VAL A 48 14.99 9.01 -0.67
CA VAL A 48 13.70 9.05 -1.37
C VAL A 48 13.87 8.43 -2.75
N GLU A 49 13.24 7.28 -2.95
CA GLU A 49 13.31 6.55 -4.21
C GLU A 49 11.93 6.12 -4.70
N LYS A 50 11.87 5.65 -5.95
CA LYS A 50 10.67 5.06 -6.55
C LYS A 50 10.77 3.54 -6.52
N ALA A 51 9.85 2.88 -5.86
CA ALA A 51 9.77 1.42 -5.82
C ALA A 51 8.34 0.92 -6.04
N GLY A 52 8.22 -0.33 -6.48
CA GLY A 52 6.94 -1.01 -6.67
C GLY A 52 6.50 -1.69 -5.38
N PHE A 53 5.30 -1.35 -4.90
CA PHE A 53 4.68 -1.95 -3.70
C PHE A 53 3.38 -2.68 -4.03
N GLU A 54 3.15 -2.98 -5.30
CA GLU A 54 2.01 -3.75 -5.81
C GLU A 54 2.42 -5.20 -6.00
N ILE A 55 1.47 -6.10 -6.14
CA ILE A 55 1.75 -7.55 -6.09
C ILE A 55 2.55 -7.99 -7.32
N GLU A 56 2.41 -7.26 -8.41
CA GLU A 56 3.16 -7.41 -9.66
C GLU A 56 4.66 -7.07 -9.50
N SER A 57 5.05 -6.30 -8.47
CA SER A 57 6.47 -6.03 -8.21
C SER A 57 7.17 -7.17 -7.47
N TYR A 58 6.42 -8.15 -6.95
CA TYR A 58 6.98 -9.23 -6.13
C TYR A 58 7.66 -10.26 -7.01
N GLU A 59 8.88 -10.67 -6.66
CA GLU A 59 9.72 -11.45 -7.57
C GLU A 59 9.09 -12.78 -8.00
N HIS A 60 8.42 -13.49 -7.08
CA HIS A 60 7.74 -14.74 -7.39
C HIS A 60 6.54 -14.52 -8.33
N VAL A 61 5.79 -13.43 -8.14
CA VAL A 61 4.69 -13.04 -9.02
C VAL A 61 5.21 -12.62 -10.38
N LYS A 62 6.25 -11.78 -10.43
CA LYS A 62 6.89 -11.34 -11.68
C LYS A 62 7.39 -12.53 -12.50
N LYS A 63 8.06 -13.50 -11.86
CA LYS A 63 8.48 -14.76 -12.52
C LYS A 63 7.28 -15.56 -13.03
N SER A 64 6.19 -15.63 -12.26
CA SER A 64 4.97 -16.34 -12.70
C SER A 64 4.28 -15.65 -13.88
N ILE A 65 4.18 -14.31 -13.85
CA ILE A 65 3.63 -13.49 -14.93
C ILE A 65 4.51 -13.63 -16.18
N GLN A 66 5.83 -13.58 -16.04
CA GLN A 66 6.77 -13.72 -17.14
C GLN A 66 6.70 -15.11 -17.78
N LYS A 67 6.60 -16.18 -16.98
CA LYS A 67 6.35 -17.55 -17.50
C LYS A 67 4.99 -17.68 -18.19
N MET A 68 3.95 -17.02 -17.66
CA MET A 68 2.64 -16.96 -18.31
C MET A 68 2.62 -16.04 -19.54
N HIS A 69 3.59 -15.15 -19.71
CA HIS A 69 3.68 -14.23 -20.84
C HIS A 69 4.01 -14.96 -22.16
N GLU A 70 4.65 -16.12 -22.09
CA GLU A 70 4.76 -17.05 -23.23
C GLU A 70 3.36 -17.51 -23.72
N GLY A 71 2.32 -17.37 -22.89
CA GLY A 71 0.90 -17.52 -23.21
C GLY A 71 0.10 -16.22 -23.04
N ALA A 72 0.56 -15.11 -23.64
CA ALA A 72 0.14 -13.70 -23.52
C ALA A 72 -1.36 -13.38 -23.24
N LYS A 73 -2.30 -14.27 -23.61
CA LYS A 73 -3.74 -14.11 -23.34
C LYS A 73 -4.10 -14.21 -21.85
N ILE A 74 -3.41 -15.04 -21.06
CA ILE A 74 -3.79 -15.31 -19.65
C ILE A 74 -3.37 -14.16 -18.73
N GLY A 75 -2.19 -13.57 -18.96
CA GLY A 75 -1.69 -12.43 -18.19
C GLY A 75 -2.57 -11.18 -18.35
N ALA A 76 -3.08 -10.93 -19.56
CA ALA A 76 -4.00 -9.84 -19.85
C ALA A 76 -5.32 -9.99 -19.08
N ILE A 77 -5.89 -11.20 -19.07
CA ILE A 77 -7.14 -11.51 -18.36
C ILE A 77 -6.96 -11.32 -16.85
N LEU A 78 -5.88 -11.85 -16.26
CA LEU A 78 -5.61 -11.73 -14.83
C LEU A 78 -5.42 -10.26 -14.43
N GLY A 79 -4.74 -9.51 -15.29
CA GLY A 79 -4.54 -8.09 -15.15
C GLY A 79 -5.81 -7.25 -15.20
N THR A 80 -6.69 -7.51 -16.17
CA THR A 80 -8.00 -6.86 -16.28
C THR A 80 -8.87 -7.19 -15.06
N LEU A 81 -8.85 -8.43 -14.60
CA LEU A 81 -9.61 -8.84 -13.42
C LEU A 81 -9.08 -8.19 -12.13
N ARG A 82 -7.78 -7.88 -12.06
CA ARG A 82 -7.19 -7.09 -10.96
C ARG A 82 -7.44 -5.58 -11.08
N GLY A 83 -8.11 -5.13 -12.13
CA GLY A 83 -8.45 -3.71 -12.35
C GLY A 83 -7.24 -2.83 -12.70
N GLN A 84 -6.11 -3.42 -13.10
CA GLN A 84 -4.87 -2.70 -13.43
C GLN A 84 -4.66 -2.52 -14.93
N TYR A 85 -5.31 -3.35 -15.76
CA TYR A 85 -5.21 -3.29 -17.20
C TYR A 85 -6.53 -2.71 -17.74
N GLY A 86 -6.43 -1.59 -18.47
CA GLY A 86 -7.53 -1.13 -19.31
C GLY A 86 -7.84 -2.13 -20.41
N LEU A 87 -8.86 -1.85 -21.23
CA LEU A 87 -9.22 -2.63 -22.44
C LEU A 87 -8.15 -2.55 -23.57
N THR A 88 -6.86 -2.53 -23.23
CA THR A 88 -5.75 -2.20 -24.13
C THR A 88 -5.04 -3.42 -24.74
N GLY A 89 -5.68 -4.58 -24.78
CA GLY A 89 -5.26 -5.66 -25.68
C GLY A 89 -3.87 -6.28 -25.41
N GLY A 90 -3.52 -6.52 -24.16
CA GLY A 90 -2.44 -7.47 -23.81
C GLY A 90 -1.01 -6.93 -23.70
N ALA A 91 -0.80 -5.61 -23.67
CA ALA A 91 0.52 -5.05 -23.37
C ALA A 91 0.87 -5.18 -21.87
N TYR A 92 2.08 -5.65 -21.55
CA TYR A 92 2.64 -5.61 -20.20
C TYR A 92 2.79 -4.16 -19.73
N VAL A 93 2.07 -3.77 -18.68
CA VAL A 93 2.22 -2.47 -18.04
C VAL A 93 3.19 -2.65 -16.86
N GLU A 94 4.25 -1.85 -16.83
CA GLU A 94 5.21 -1.86 -15.73
C GLU A 94 4.49 -1.55 -14.41
N PRO A 95 4.77 -2.28 -13.30
CA PRO A 95 4.11 -2.04 -12.03
C PRO A 95 4.26 -0.58 -11.59
N LEU A 96 3.16 0.00 -11.10
CA LEU A 96 3.12 1.38 -10.63
C LEU A 96 4.18 1.61 -9.54
N SER A 97 5.22 2.37 -9.89
CA SER A 97 6.23 2.80 -8.94
C SER A 97 5.73 3.98 -8.11
N ARG A 98 6.08 4.00 -6.83
CA ARG A 98 5.66 5.02 -5.87
C ARG A 98 6.88 5.56 -5.14
N LYS A 99 6.85 6.87 -4.86
CA LYS A 99 7.86 7.50 -4.00
C LYS A 99 7.70 7.00 -2.58
N ALA A 100 8.79 6.59 -1.96
CA ALA A 100 8.88 6.14 -0.58
C ALA A 100 10.28 6.42 -0.05
N ASN A 101 10.45 6.41 1.27
CA ASN A 101 11.79 6.51 1.88
C ASN A 101 12.32 5.11 2.14
N PHE A 102 13.48 4.80 1.58
CA PHE A 102 14.33 3.74 2.11
C PHE A 102 15.06 4.31 3.32
N VAL A 103 14.89 3.68 4.47
CA VAL A 103 15.43 4.18 5.74
C VAL A 103 16.41 3.17 6.29
N ASN A 104 17.59 3.65 6.65
CA ASN A 104 18.52 2.95 7.54
C ASN A 104 18.43 3.63 8.90
N VAL A 105 18.01 2.92 9.94
CA VAL A 105 17.88 3.45 11.30
C VAL A 105 18.69 2.62 12.27
N GLN A 106 19.49 3.29 13.09
CA GLN A 106 20.29 2.67 14.13
C GLN A 106 19.66 2.95 15.51
N ILE A 107 19.34 1.89 16.25
CA ILE A 107 18.80 1.93 17.61
C ILE A 107 19.50 0.84 18.42
N ASN A 108 19.98 1.17 19.62
CA ASN A 108 20.66 0.23 20.52
C ASN A 108 21.83 -0.51 19.83
N ASN A 109 22.65 0.21 19.05
CA ASN A 109 23.73 -0.35 18.23
C ASN A 109 23.33 -1.38 17.15
N GLU A 110 22.03 -1.64 16.94
CA GLU A 110 21.52 -2.47 15.85
C GLU A 110 20.99 -1.61 14.70
N ILE A 111 21.13 -2.10 13.47
CA ILE A 111 20.68 -1.41 12.25
C ILE A 111 19.43 -2.12 11.72
N TYR A 112 18.38 -1.33 11.52
CA TYR A 112 17.13 -1.75 10.89
C TYR A 112 16.98 -1.00 9.58
N ARG A 113 16.60 -1.70 8.51
CA ARG A 113 16.51 -1.09 7.18
C ARG A 113 15.26 -1.53 6.45
N GLY A 114 14.67 -0.63 5.66
CA GLY A 114 13.49 -0.98 4.87
C GLY A 114 12.72 0.22 4.37
N TRP A 115 11.58 -0.04 3.75
CA TRP A 115 10.78 0.96 3.06
C TRP A 115 9.62 1.46 3.91
N VAL A 116 9.53 2.77 4.08
CA VAL A 116 8.40 3.45 4.74
C VAL A 116 7.89 4.62 3.90
N GLY A 117 6.78 5.22 4.33
CA GLY A 117 6.27 6.46 3.76
C GLY A 117 7.18 7.67 4.00
N ASP A 118 6.59 8.86 4.08
CA ASP A 118 7.25 10.05 4.60
C ASP A 118 7.79 9.73 6.01
N CYS A 119 9.06 10.02 6.23
CA CYS A 119 9.75 9.73 7.48
C CYS A 119 10.22 11.05 8.14
N PRO A 120 9.37 11.68 8.98
CA PRO A 120 9.70 12.95 9.64
C PRO A 120 10.61 12.77 10.87
N PHE A 121 11.02 11.53 11.18
CA PHE A 121 11.81 11.20 12.36
C PHE A 121 13.28 11.55 12.17
N GLU A 122 13.91 11.99 13.25
CA GLU A 122 15.32 12.42 13.27
C GLU A 122 16.10 11.74 14.40
N ALA A 123 17.43 11.83 14.35
CA ALA A 123 18.29 11.36 15.43
C ALA A 123 17.91 12.04 16.76
N GLY A 124 17.80 11.24 17.81
CA GLY A 124 17.37 11.67 19.13
C GLY A 124 15.87 11.48 19.42
N ASP A 125 15.04 11.18 18.42
CA ASP A 125 13.64 10.81 18.66
C ASP A 125 13.53 9.43 19.31
N GLU A 126 12.63 9.29 20.29
CA GLU A 126 12.20 8.01 20.84
C GLU A 126 11.14 7.38 19.92
N VAL A 127 11.45 6.22 19.36
CA VAL A 127 10.59 5.53 18.39
C VAL A 127 10.45 4.05 18.70
N GLU A 128 9.43 3.45 18.10
CA GLU A 128 9.23 2.00 18.01
C GLU A 128 9.35 1.60 16.55
N VAL A 129 10.39 0.83 16.22
CA VAL A 129 10.57 0.26 14.89
C VAL A 129 9.94 -1.12 14.84
N VAL A 130 9.15 -1.38 13.80
CA VAL A 130 8.53 -2.69 13.59
C VAL A 130 9.26 -3.41 12.49
N VAL A 131 9.84 -4.55 12.85
CA VAL A 131 10.78 -5.28 11.99
C VAL A 131 10.42 -6.77 11.91
N GLU A 132 10.86 -7.39 10.84
CA GLU A 132 10.87 -8.84 10.65
C GLU A 132 12.32 -9.30 10.45
N TRP A 133 12.74 -10.33 11.18
CA TRP A 133 14.02 -10.98 10.90
C TRP A 133 13.91 -11.74 9.57
N GLN A 134 14.76 -11.37 8.61
CA GLN A 134 14.96 -12.09 7.36
C GLN A 134 16.13 -13.07 7.49
N ASN A 135 16.70 -13.52 6.38
CA ASN A 135 17.80 -14.49 6.41
C ASN A 135 19.09 -13.93 7.05
N ASP A 136 19.37 -12.64 6.84
CA ASP A 136 20.66 -12.01 7.15
C ASP A 136 20.54 -10.63 7.81
N HIS A 137 19.32 -10.09 7.95
CA HIS A 137 19.08 -8.77 8.51
C HIS A 137 17.64 -8.59 8.99
N TYR A 138 17.38 -7.51 9.74
CA TYR A 138 16.04 -7.05 10.04
C TYR A 138 15.48 -6.15 8.92
N GLU A 139 14.36 -6.57 8.33
CA GLU A 139 13.58 -5.74 7.41
C GLU A 139 12.58 -4.88 8.20
N LEU A 140 12.63 -3.58 7.97
CA LEU A 140 11.81 -2.57 8.60
C LEU A 140 10.54 -2.31 7.79
N TYR A 141 9.39 -2.45 8.46
CA TYR A 141 8.08 -2.21 7.85
C TYR A 141 7.34 -0.99 8.41
N ALA A 142 7.69 -0.52 9.60
CA ALA A 142 7.12 0.70 10.16
C ALA A 142 8.05 1.36 11.18
N ILE A 143 7.93 2.69 11.31
CA ILE A 143 8.51 3.46 12.40
C ILE A 143 7.38 4.26 13.06
N ALA A 144 7.15 4.04 14.35
CA ALA A 144 6.18 4.75 15.14
C ALA A 144 6.86 5.67 16.15
N LYS A 145 6.34 6.88 16.34
CA LYS A 145 6.73 7.80 17.41
C LYS A 145 5.59 7.83 18.44
N PRO A 146 5.71 7.11 19.57
CA PRO A 146 4.61 6.95 20.54
C PRO A 146 4.12 8.28 21.13
N ASP A 147 5.02 9.21 21.43
CA ASP A 147 4.70 10.49 22.06
C ASP A 147 3.74 11.33 21.22
N GLU A 148 3.96 11.36 19.90
CA GLU A 148 3.11 12.10 18.96
C GLU A 148 1.93 11.25 18.41
N ARG A 149 1.96 9.94 18.69
CA ARG A 149 1.07 8.91 18.11
C ARG A 149 1.04 8.96 16.59
N ILE A 150 2.21 9.10 15.99
CA ILE A 150 2.41 9.13 14.53
C ILE A 150 3.17 7.87 14.13
N ILE A 151 2.80 7.27 13.00
CA ILE A 151 3.46 6.10 12.43
C ILE A 151 3.67 6.30 10.93
N SER A 152 4.89 6.04 10.46
CA SER A 152 5.20 5.87 9.05
C SER A 152 5.27 4.38 8.76
N VAL A 153 4.52 3.92 7.76
CA VAL A 153 4.42 2.48 7.43
C VAL A 153 4.85 2.23 6.01
N CYS A 154 5.25 0.98 5.74
CA CYS A 154 5.51 0.50 4.39
C CYS A 154 4.30 0.80 3.48
N PRO A 155 4.52 1.36 2.28
CA PRO A 155 3.44 1.74 1.38
C PRO A 155 2.39 0.64 1.20
N ASN A 156 1.12 1.06 1.18
CA ASN A 156 -0.07 0.22 1.14
C ASN A 156 -0.34 -0.68 2.37
N CYS A 157 0.59 -0.81 3.32
CA CYS A 157 0.46 -1.68 4.50
C CYS A 157 -0.19 -0.96 5.70
N PHE A 158 -1.41 -0.41 5.51
CA PHE A 158 -2.05 0.47 6.50
C PHE A 158 -3.52 0.14 6.82
N ARG A 159 -4.03 -1.00 6.35
CA ARG A 159 -5.40 -1.48 6.59
C ARG A 159 -5.42 -2.95 7.00
N GLY A 160 -6.20 -3.26 8.05
CA GLY A 160 -6.54 -4.63 8.39
C GLY A 160 -7.56 -5.25 7.42
N ARG A 161 -7.79 -6.56 7.53
CA ARG A 161 -8.63 -7.34 6.60
C ARG A 161 -10.05 -6.84 6.46
N TRP A 162 -10.74 -6.59 7.57
CA TRP A 162 -12.11 -6.09 7.54
C TRP A 162 -12.15 -4.65 7.04
N ALA A 163 -11.19 -3.82 7.45
CA ALA A 163 -11.06 -2.46 6.93
C ALA A 163 -10.86 -2.43 5.41
N TYR A 164 -10.00 -3.32 4.88
CA TYR A 164 -9.79 -3.46 3.45
C TYR A 164 -11.04 -3.97 2.73
N PHE A 165 -11.72 -5.00 3.27
CA PHE A 165 -12.96 -5.52 2.71
C PHE A 165 -14.04 -4.44 2.58
N PHE A 166 -14.32 -3.71 3.66
CA PHE A 166 -15.29 -2.60 3.65
C PHE A 166 -14.84 -1.40 2.81
N TYR A 167 -13.55 -1.30 2.49
CA TYR A 167 -13.04 -0.32 1.55
C TYR A 167 -13.30 -0.77 0.10
N THR A 168 -13.00 -2.02 -0.25
CA THR A 168 -13.06 -2.51 -1.64
C THR A 168 -14.49 -2.86 -2.08
N PHE A 169 -15.29 -3.44 -1.19
CA PHE A 169 -16.63 -3.93 -1.53
C PHE A 169 -17.59 -2.86 -2.08
N PRO A 170 -17.75 -1.68 -1.46
CA PRO A 170 -18.63 -0.63 -2.01
C PRO A 170 -18.15 -0.11 -3.37
N ARG A 171 -16.83 -0.14 -3.63
CA ARG A 171 -16.28 0.27 -4.93
C ARG A 171 -16.67 -0.69 -6.02
N ALA A 172 -16.65 -2.00 -5.76
CA ALA A 172 -17.13 -3.00 -6.70
C ALA A 172 -18.61 -2.78 -7.07
N ILE A 173 -19.45 -2.44 -6.09
CA ILE A 173 -20.87 -2.09 -6.34
C ILE A 173 -20.97 -0.83 -7.21
N ILE A 174 -20.23 0.23 -6.89
CA ILE A 174 -20.24 1.47 -7.69
C ILE A 174 -19.78 1.19 -9.12
N THR A 175 -18.74 0.37 -9.31
CA THR A 175 -18.28 -0.05 -10.64
C THR A 175 -19.38 -0.78 -11.41
N LEU A 176 -20.11 -1.71 -10.77
CA LEU A 176 -21.25 -2.38 -11.40
C LEU A 176 -22.37 -1.41 -11.78
N LEU A 177 -22.68 -0.44 -10.93
CA LEU A 177 -23.69 0.59 -11.23
C LEU A 177 -23.28 1.45 -12.43
N ILE A 178 -22.01 1.85 -12.52
CA ILE A 178 -21.48 2.62 -13.65
C ILE A 178 -21.55 1.78 -14.93
N ILE A 179 -21.13 0.52 -14.89
CA ILE A 179 -21.21 -0.40 -16.04
C ILE A 179 -22.67 -0.56 -16.47
N SER A 180 -23.59 -0.77 -15.53
CA SER A 180 -25.01 -0.87 -15.83
C SER A 180 -25.54 0.38 -16.53
N LEU A 181 -25.17 1.58 -16.06
CA LEU A 181 -25.56 2.84 -16.67
C LEU A 181 -25.03 2.98 -18.11
N VAL A 182 -23.76 2.64 -18.32
CA VAL A 182 -23.13 2.65 -19.65
C VAL A 182 -23.84 1.68 -20.60
N MET A 183 -24.15 0.47 -20.12
CA MET A 183 -24.84 -0.55 -20.92
C MET A 183 -26.27 -0.13 -21.28
N THR A 184 -26.98 0.55 -20.37
CA THR A 184 -28.27 1.19 -20.67
C THR A 184 -28.11 2.29 -21.73
N GLY A 185 -27.06 3.13 -21.63
CA GLY A 185 -26.76 4.14 -22.64
C GLY A 185 -26.52 3.55 -24.04
N PHE A 186 -25.73 2.48 -24.12
CA PHE A 186 -25.55 1.73 -25.37
C PHE A 186 -26.87 1.17 -25.90
N TYR A 187 -27.71 0.62 -25.04
CA TYR A 187 -29.02 0.10 -25.46
C TYR A 187 -29.90 1.19 -26.07
N ILE A 188 -29.97 2.37 -25.44
CA ILE A 188 -30.73 3.53 -25.95
C ILE A 188 -30.18 3.98 -27.30
N HIS A 189 -28.86 3.98 -27.49
CA HIS A 189 -28.25 4.41 -28.75
C HIS A 189 -28.65 3.53 -29.95
N TYR A 190 -28.78 2.21 -29.75
CA TYR A 190 -29.13 1.26 -30.81
C TYR A 190 -30.63 0.96 -30.92
N ASN A 191 -31.40 1.32 -29.90
CA ASN A 191 -32.84 1.08 -29.83
C ASN A 191 -33.54 2.41 -29.53
N ASP A 192 -34.56 2.39 -28.67
CA ASP A 192 -35.32 3.57 -28.32
C ASP A 192 -35.39 3.75 -26.79
N LEU A 193 -35.50 5.01 -26.36
CA LEU A 193 -35.58 5.39 -24.96
C LEU A 193 -36.86 4.83 -24.30
N ASP A 194 -37.97 4.77 -25.04
CA ASP A 194 -39.24 4.26 -24.53
C ASP A 194 -39.14 2.80 -24.10
N SER A 195 -38.29 2.01 -24.75
CA SER A 195 -38.03 0.61 -24.37
C SER A 195 -37.42 0.48 -22.96
N VAL A 196 -36.60 1.46 -22.57
CA VAL A 196 -35.98 1.53 -21.23
C VAL A 196 -37.00 2.04 -20.20
N LEU A 197 -37.73 3.12 -20.52
CA LEU A 197 -38.70 3.74 -19.62
C LEU A 197 -39.88 2.81 -19.30
N THR A 198 -40.37 2.07 -20.30
CA THR A 198 -41.45 1.09 -20.13
C THR A 198 -40.97 -0.24 -19.54
N LEU A 199 -39.65 -0.40 -19.31
CA LEU A 199 -39.03 -1.63 -18.82
C LEU A 199 -39.53 -2.85 -19.62
N ASN A 200 -39.48 -2.74 -20.95
CA ASN A 200 -39.99 -3.78 -21.83
C ASN A 200 -39.19 -5.09 -21.68
N LYS A 201 -39.74 -6.18 -22.23
CA LYS A 201 -39.15 -7.53 -22.09
C LYS A 201 -37.74 -7.63 -22.67
N GLU A 202 -37.49 -6.94 -23.79
CA GLU A 202 -36.21 -6.94 -24.49
C GLU A 202 -35.11 -6.23 -23.68
N TYR A 203 -35.40 -5.04 -23.15
CA TYR A 203 -34.50 -4.30 -22.28
C TYR A 203 -34.22 -5.07 -20.98
N LYS A 204 -35.25 -5.65 -20.36
CA LYS A 204 -35.09 -6.50 -19.16
C LYS A 204 -34.14 -7.68 -19.41
N ARG A 205 -34.28 -8.35 -20.56
CA ARG A 205 -33.40 -9.46 -20.94
C ARG A 205 -31.97 -8.97 -21.17
N TYR A 206 -31.79 -7.88 -21.90
CA TYR A 206 -30.49 -7.28 -22.18
C TYR A 206 -29.77 -6.86 -20.89
N ILE A 207 -30.43 -6.09 -20.02
CA ILE A 207 -29.81 -5.61 -18.79
C ILE A 207 -29.53 -6.76 -17.82
N SER A 208 -30.41 -7.77 -17.75
CA SER A 208 -30.17 -8.96 -16.92
C SER A 208 -28.94 -9.75 -17.38
N PHE A 209 -28.79 -9.96 -18.69
CA PHE A 209 -27.62 -10.63 -19.24
C PHE A 209 -26.33 -9.83 -18.98
N SER A 210 -26.39 -8.52 -19.21
CA SER A 210 -25.28 -7.60 -18.95
C SER A 210 -24.86 -7.62 -17.46
N THR A 211 -25.83 -7.47 -16.55
CA THR A 211 -25.59 -7.52 -15.11
C THR A 211 -25.03 -8.88 -14.68
N PHE A 212 -25.50 -9.99 -15.23
CA PHE A 212 -24.95 -11.30 -14.93
C PHE A 212 -23.49 -11.42 -15.40
N PHE A 213 -23.21 -11.05 -16.65
CA PHE A 213 -21.88 -11.13 -17.23
C PHE A 213 -20.87 -10.24 -16.48
N PHE A 214 -21.13 -8.94 -16.38
CA PHE A 214 -20.24 -8.00 -15.69
C PHE A 214 -20.23 -8.20 -14.18
N GLY A 215 -21.35 -8.68 -13.61
CA GLY A 215 -21.45 -9.12 -12.22
C GLY A 215 -20.48 -10.25 -11.92
N SER A 216 -20.42 -11.26 -12.78
CA SER A 216 -19.50 -12.39 -12.63
C SER A 216 -18.03 -11.96 -12.71
N VAL A 217 -17.69 -11.12 -13.69
CA VAL A 217 -16.33 -10.59 -13.90
C VAL A 217 -15.90 -9.73 -12.72
N THR A 218 -16.77 -8.83 -12.25
CA THR A 218 -16.47 -7.95 -11.12
C THR A 218 -16.35 -8.73 -9.81
N THR A 219 -17.18 -9.76 -9.61
CA THR A 219 -17.11 -10.61 -8.41
C THR A 219 -15.82 -11.42 -8.39
N LEU A 220 -15.42 -11.98 -9.54
CA LEU A 220 -14.15 -12.69 -9.69
C LEU A 220 -12.95 -11.76 -9.45
N GLY A 221 -12.98 -10.55 -10.02
CA GLY A 221 -11.97 -9.52 -9.79
C GLY A 221 -11.88 -9.09 -8.33
N LEU A 222 -13.02 -8.87 -7.67
CA LEU A 222 -13.09 -8.56 -6.24
C LEU A 222 -12.50 -9.68 -5.38
N TYR A 223 -12.83 -10.94 -5.69
CA TYR A 223 -12.28 -12.10 -4.98
C TYR A 223 -10.75 -12.13 -5.09
N MET A 224 -10.19 -11.95 -6.28
CA MET A 224 -8.74 -11.92 -6.47
C MET A 224 -8.10 -10.74 -5.75
N ALA A 225 -8.65 -9.52 -5.90
CA ALA A 225 -8.13 -8.34 -5.23
C ALA A 225 -8.09 -8.50 -3.69
N ILE A 226 -9.13 -9.11 -3.11
CA ILE A 226 -9.17 -9.45 -1.69
C ILE A 226 -8.10 -10.49 -1.38
N LYS A 227 -8.14 -11.66 -2.03
CA LYS A 227 -7.19 -12.76 -1.77
C LYS A 227 -5.74 -12.29 -1.82
N ASP A 228 -5.39 -11.58 -2.89
CA ASP A 228 -4.05 -11.10 -3.15
C ASP A 228 -3.62 -10.04 -2.11
N SER A 229 -4.52 -9.14 -1.70
CA SER A 229 -4.21 -8.15 -0.66
C SER A 229 -4.09 -8.77 0.73
N LEU A 230 -4.90 -9.79 1.03
CA LEU A 230 -4.89 -10.51 2.31
C LEU A 230 -3.60 -11.29 2.55
N THR A 231 -3.00 -11.86 1.51
CA THR A 231 -1.75 -12.60 1.62
C THR A 231 -0.51 -11.71 1.67
N THR A 232 -0.66 -10.41 1.37
CA THR A 232 0.46 -9.50 1.13
C THR A 232 0.40 -8.29 2.06
N LYS A 233 -0.13 -7.16 1.58
CA LYS A 233 -0.12 -5.85 2.25
C LYS A 233 -0.94 -5.84 3.54
N VAL A 234 -2.08 -6.52 3.54
CA VAL A 234 -2.96 -6.59 4.72
C VAL A 234 -2.33 -7.48 5.79
N LYS A 235 -1.68 -8.58 5.40
CA LYS A 235 -0.94 -9.43 6.34
C LYS A 235 0.11 -8.60 7.10
N ILE A 236 0.91 -7.83 6.37
CA ILE A 236 1.94 -6.95 6.94
C ILE A 236 1.32 -5.87 7.83
N ALA A 237 0.25 -5.23 7.38
CA ALA A 237 -0.46 -4.23 8.18
C ALA A 237 -0.95 -4.82 9.52
N GLU A 238 -1.56 -6.00 9.50
CA GLU A 238 -2.03 -6.68 10.72
C GLU A 238 -0.88 -7.09 11.65
N GLN A 239 0.27 -7.51 11.09
CA GLN A 239 1.47 -7.79 11.87
C GLN A 239 2.07 -6.53 12.50
N ILE A 240 2.10 -5.40 11.78
CA ILE A 240 2.48 -4.11 12.33
C ILE A 240 1.58 -3.73 13.51
N PHE A 241 0.26 -3.87 13.34
CA PHE A 241 -0.70 -3.54 14.40
C PHE A 241 -0.58 -4.48 15.60
N LYS A 242 -0.28 -5.76 15.36
CA LYS A 242 -0.05 -6.75 16.41
C LYS A 242 1.22 -6.42 17.20
N ALA A 243 2.33 -6.13 16.51
CA ALA A 243 3.61 -5.79 17.15
C ALA A 243 3.50 -4.52 18.03
N LEU A 244 2.72 -3.53 17.57
CA LEU A 244 2.44 -2.30 18.32
C LEU A 244 1.31 -2.44 19.36
N ASN A 245 0.83 -3.66 19.62
CA ASN A 245 -0.25 -3.94 20.58
C ASN A 245 -1.53 -3.11 20.35
N LEU A 246 -1.90 -2.87 19.08
CA LEU A 246 -3.10 -2.11 18.75
C LEU A 246 -4.36 -2.97 18.85
N GLU A 247 -5.39 -2.43 19.50
CA GLU A 247 -6.68 -3.09 19.61
C GLU A 247 -7.40 -3.21 18.27
N LYS A 248 -8.12 -4.32 18.08
CA LYS A 248 -9.00 -4.56 16.91
C LYS A 248 -8.25 -4.45 15.57
N LEU A 249 -7.02 -4.96 15.50
CA LEU A 249 -6.11 -4.94 14.34
C LEU A 249 -6.79 -5.15 12.98
N THR A 250 -7.71 -6.12 12.88
CA THR A 250 -8.39 -6.45 11.61
C THR A 250 -9.33 -5.34 11.10
N ARG A 251 -9.79 -4.44 11.97
CA ARG A 251 -10.72 -3.34 11.65
C ARG A 251 -10.03 -1.98 11.55
N ILE A 252 -8.72 -1.92 11.79
CA ILE A 252 -7.96 -0.67 11.72
C ILE A 252 -7.80 -0.23 10.26
N ASP A 253 -8.15 1.02 10.00
CA ASP A 253 -7.76 1.76 8.79
C ASP A 253 -7.05 3.03 9.26
N LEU A 254 -5.72 3.03 9.19
CA LEU A 254 -4.90 4.17 9.66
C LEU A 254 -5.25 5.46 8.92
N ARG A 255 -5.59 5.38 7.64
CA ARG A 255 -6.01 6.55 6.84
C ARG A 255 -7.34 7.09 7.31
N LYS A 256 -8.33 6.22 7.52
CA LYS A 256 -9.64 6.63 8.03
C LYS A 256 -9.52 7.27 9.42
N LYS A 257 -8.67 6.71 10.29
CA LYS A 257 -8.38 7.27 11.62
C LYS A 257 -7.69 8.62 11.53
N THR A 258 -6.65 8.73 10.72
CA THR A 258 -5.92 9.97 10.45
C THR A 258 -6.83 11.06 9.90
N ASN A 259 -7.62 10.76 8.86
CA ASN A 259 -8.54 11.71 8.25
C ASN A 259 -9.57 12.24 9.25
N ARG A 260 -10.10 11.39 10.14
CA ARG A 260 -11.01 11.83 11.21
C ARG A 260 -10.31 12.76 12.20
N LYS A 261 -9.11 12.41 12.66
CA LYS A 261 -8.35 13.22 13.61
C LYS A 261 -8.00 14.59 13.02
N VAL A 262 -7.50 14.64 11.80
CA VAL A 262 -7.17 15.91 11.13
C VAL A 262 -8.41 16.77 10.90
N ARG A 263 -9.55 16.19 10.48
CA ARG A 263 -10.81 16.94 10.38
C ARG A 263 -11.25 17.54 11.71
N ARG A 264 -11.08 16.80 12.82
CA ARG A 264 -11.37 17.31 14.17
C ARG A 264 -10.46 18.49 14.53
N LEU A 265 -9.16 18.37 14.30
CA LEU A 265 -8.20 19.46 14.55
C LEU A 265 -8.52 20.71 13.72
N LYS A 266 -8.92 20.54 12.45
CA LYS A 266 -9.34 21.66 11.59
C LYS A 266 -10.57 22.37 12.14
N ARG A 267 -11.59 21.64 12.61
CA ARG A 267 -12.79 22.23 13.24
C ARG A 267 -12.47 22.97 14.54
N GLN A 268 -11.45 22.54 15.26
CA GLN A 268 -11.00 23.16 16.51
C GLN A 268 -10.07 24.37 16.28
N GLY A 269 -9.70 24.69 15.02
CA GLY A 269 -8.74 25.75 14.72
C GLY A 269 -7.29 25.45 15.12
N THR A 270 -7.00 24.25 15.62
CA THR A 270 -5.67 23.85 16.13
C THR A 270 -4.84 23.07 15.11
N TYR A 271 -5.35 22.91 13.89
CA TYR A 271 -4.61 22.22 12.83
C TYR A 271 -3.54 23.12 12.22
N GLN A 272 -2.28 22.78 12.48
CA GLN A 272 -1.13 23.37 11.78
C GLN A 272 -0.69 22.42 10.66
N LEU A 273 -0.75 22.91 9.42
CA LEU A 273 -0.21 22.18 8.27
C LEU A 273 1.32 22.24 8.34
N ASN A 274 1.94 21.08 8.55
CA ASN A 274 3.40 20.92 8.59
C ASN A 274 3.75 19.63 7.84
N SER A 275 4.85 19.62 7.09
CA SER A 275 5.38 18.42 6.41
C SER A 275 5.66 17.27 7.38
N LEU A 276 5.94 17.58 8.65
CA LEU A 276 6.21 16.60 9.69
C LEU A 276 4.97 15.88 10.25
N LYS A 277 3.75 16.33 9.89
CA LYS A 277 2.49 15.80 10.44
C LYS A 277 1.64 15.08 9.39
N PRO A 278 0.90 14.03 9.79
CA PRO A 278 -0.10 13.40 8.93
C PRO A 278 -1.11 14.41 8.37
N LYS A 279 -1.43 14.30 7.08
CA LYS A 279 -2.37 15.18 6.38
C LYS A 279 -3.57 14.40 5.85
N ILE A 280 -4.67 15.10 5.57
CA ILE A 280 -5.82 14.47 4.93
C ILE A 280 -5.47 14.13 3.48
N ILE A 281 -5.68 12.87 3.11
CA ILE A 281 -5.60 12.43 1.73
C ILE A 281 -6.91 11.68 1.42
N LEU A 282 -7.70 12.27 0.53
CA LEU A 282 -9.02 11.76 0.11
C LEU A 282 -8.93 10.84 -1.10
N LEU A 283 -8.03 11.16 -2.03
CA LEU A 283 -7.73 10.37 -3.22
C LEU A 283 -6.36 9.69 -3.06
N THR A 284 -6.34 8.37 -3.11
CA THR A 284 -5.11 7.57 -3.13
C THR A 284 -4.56 7.53 -4.56
N TRP A 285 -3.87 8.59 -4.97
CA TRP A 285 -3.06 8.63 -6.18
C TRP A 285 -1.58 8.79 -5.82
N MET A 286 -0.69 8.76 -6.81
CA MET A 286 0.78 8.56 -6.74
C MET A 286 1.58 9.29 -5.64
N ASN A 287 1.03 10.29 -4.94
CA ASN A 287 1.66 11.10 -3.89
C ASN A 287 1.08 10.85 -2.48
N ASP A 288 0.78 9.60 -2.15
CA ASP A 288 0.41 9.23 -0.78
C ASP A 288 1.65 9.23 0.12
N ASN A 289 1.56 9.80 1.31
CA ASN A 289 2.71 9.93 2.21
C ASN A 289 2.86 8.76 3.19
N TYR A 290 1.85 7.90 3.32
CA TYR A 290 1.85 6.76 4.26
C TYR A 290 2.29 7.09 5.71
N LEU A 291 2.08 8.35 6.12
CA LEU A 291 2.31 8.85 7.47
C LEU A 291 0.95 9.08 8.13
N PHE A 292 0.73 8.43 9.27
CA PHE A 292 -0.59 8.32 9.88
C PHE A 292 -0.57 8.63 11.37
N TYR A 293 -1.73 9.05 11.88
CA TYR A 293 -2.03 8.94 13.30
C TYR A 293 -2.58 7.55 13.61
N TYR A 294 -2.11 6.95 14.71
CA TYR A 294 -2.53 5.62 15.14
C TYR A 294 -3.07 5.56 16.57
#